data_AF-A0A7J2L557-F1
#
_entry.id   AF-A0A7J2L557-F1
#
_cell.length_a   1.000
_cell.length_b   1.000
_cell.length_c   1.000
_cell.angle_alpha   90.00
_cell.angle_beta   90.00
_cell.angle_gamma   90.00
#
_symmetry.space_group_name_H-M   'P 1'
#
loop_
_entity.id
_entity.type
_entity.pdbx_description
1 polymer ?
#
loop_
_entity_poly.entity_id
_entity_poly.type
_entity_poly.pdbx_seq_one_letter_code
_entity_poly.pdbx_strand_id
1 'polypeptide(L)'
;MVTKLKITYGYMSGYSSLKYSGKVTKSIGRRIYEIDGKPTAPVYNTWTGGIFEEQIKTGESILGPASFFPLAQKFTVGKETYWVSVHPSRFDLGDGSLEVFAEAPEGSDVWLLEGTPDILIERPIRITQAALGKFKLKPRDVGFGILIYCAGTMLPVKDKIGDSIKRVYEILKAPFIGAFTFGEQGHIKGYGNFHGTLMADVVLVSKKKKRFPFF
;
A
#
# COMPACT_ATOMS: atom_id res chain seq x y z
N MET A 1 6.35 17.47 -20.08
CA MET A 1 6.69 17.69 -18.65
C MET A 1 6.93 19.19 -18.45
N VAL A 2 6.27 19.80 -17.47
CA VAL A 2 6.17 21.27 -17.30
C VAL A 2 7.35 21.88 -16.51
N THR A 3 8.33 21.09 -16.04
CA THR A 3 9.50 21.59 -15.28
C THR A 3 10.85 21.08 -15.79
N LYS A 4 11.85 21.98 -15.73
CA LYS A 4 13.27 21.69 -15.97
C LYS A 4 13.92 20.98 -14.79
N LEU A 5 13.29 20.92 -13.61
CA LEU A 5 13.85 20.21 -12.46
C LEU A 5 13.81 18.69 -12.67
N LYS A 6 14.80 17.99 -12.11
CA LYS A 6 14.75 16.52 -12.04
C LYS A 6 13.78 16.12 -10.94
N ILE A 7 12.92 15.17 -11.26
CA ILE A 7 11.94 14.58 -10.32
C ILE A 7 12.22 13.08 -10.29
N THR A 8 12.34 12.53 -9.09
CA THR A 8 12.33 11.09 -8.83
C THR A 8 11.15 10.76 -7.94
N TYR A 9 10.74 9.50 -7.95
CA TYR A 9 9.69 8.99 -7.10
C TYR A 9 9.95 7.52 -6.74
N GLY A 10 9.40 7.12 -5.61
CA GLY A 10 9.33 5.73 -5.16
C GLY A 10 7.96 5.47 -4.55
N TYR A 11 7.44 4.27 -4.73
CA TYR A 11 6.22 3.84 -4.07
C TYR A 11 6.34 2.36 -3.70
N MET A 12 5.73 1.95 -2.58
CA MET A 12 5.70 0.55 -2.18
C MET A 12 4.56 0.24 -1.22
N SER A 13 4.05 -0.99 -1.28
CA SER A 13 3.24 -1.58 -0.20
C SER A 13 4.12 -2.31 0.82
N GLY A 14 5.25 -2.91 0.42
CA GLY A 14 6.27 -3.44 1.35
C GLY A 14 5.87 -4.66 2.19
N TYR A 15 4.70 -5.24 1.95
CA TYR A 15 4.26 -6.50 2.56
C TYR A 15 4.91 -7.72 1.91
N SER A 16 4.95 -8.82 2.64
CA SER A 16 5.37 -10.13 2.14
C SER A 16 4.14 -10.96 1.75
N SER A 17 4.19 -11.69 0.64
CA SER A 17 3.10 -12.60 0.27
C SER A 17 3.11 -13.86 1.13
N LEU A 18 1.96 -14.24 1.69
CA LEU A 18 1.76 -15.55 2.29
C LEU A 18 1.40 -16.59 1.23
N LYS A 19 1.31 -17.86 1.66
CA LYS A 19 0.93 -18.98 0.79
C LYS A 19 -0.58 -19.02 0.47
N TYR A 20 -1.39 -18.22 1.17
CA TYR A 20 -2.84 -18.25 1.01
C TYR A 20 -3.30 -17.37 -0.16
N SER A 21 -4.08 -17.98 -1.05
CA SER A 21 -4.71 -17.31 -2.17
C SER A 21 -5.99 -18.02 -2.58
N GLY A 22 -6.88 -17.31 -3.25
CA GLY A 22 -8.12 -17.86 -3.78
C GLY A 22 -8.73 -16.94 -4.83
N LYS A 23 -9.73 -17.46 -5.55
CA LYS A 23 -10.47 -16.70 -6.55
C LYS A 23 -11.70 -16.06 -5.91
N VAL A 24 -11.88 -14.75 -6.10
CA VAL A 24 -13.13 -14.09 -5.73
C VAL A 24 -14.25 -14.62 -6.61
N THR A 25 -15.19 -15.36 -6.04
CA THR A 25 -16.32 -15.95 -6.79
C THR A 25 -17.60 -15.13 -6.68
N LYS A 26 -17.66 -14.16 -5.76
CA LYS A 26 -18.78 -13.23 -5.64
C LYS A 26 -18.36 -11.94 -4.93
N SER A 27 -18.53 -10.80 -5.61
CA SER A 27 -18.23 -9.47 -5.06
C SER A 27 -19.16 -8.40 -5.64
N ILE A 28 -19.50 -7.37 -4.86
CA ILE A 28 -20.22 -6.20 -5.35
C ILE A 28 -19.55 -4.93 -4.81
N GLY A 29 -18.98 -4.13 -5.70
CA GLY A 29 -18.20 -2.95 -5.34
C GLY A 29 -17.11 -3.28 -4.33
N ARG A 30 -17.19 -2.65 -3.16
CA ARG A 30 -16.22 -2.79 -2.05
C ARG A 30 -16.58 -3.87 -1.03
N ARG A 31 -17.31 -4.90 -1.45
CA ARG A 31 -17.66 -6.06 -0.63
C ARG A 31 -17.32 -7.36 -1.34
N ILE A 32 -16.63 -8.25 -0.63
CA ILE A 32 -16.30 -9.59 -1.09
C ILE A 32 -17.18 -10.57 -0.31
N TYR A 33 -18.07 -11.27 -1.01
CA TYR A 33 -19.00 -12.23 -0.42
C TYR A 33 -18.38 -13.62 -0.38
N GLU A 34 -17.73 -14.04 -1.47
CA GLU A 34 -17.19 -15.38 -1.59
C GLU A 34 -15.78 -15.43 -2.19
N ILE A 35 -14.97 -16.33 -1.65
CA ILE A 35 -13.68 -16.75 -2.18
C ILE A 35 -13.70 -18.27 -2.35
N ASP A 36 -13.38 -18.75 -3.56
CA ASP A 36 -13.44 -20.16 -3.96
C ASP A 36 -14.80 -20.83 -3.66
N GLY A 37 -15.90 -20.10 -3.86
CA GLY A 37 -17.26 -20.56 -3.60
C GLY A 37 -17.61 -20.69 -2.11
N LYS A 38 -16.78 -20.14 -1.21
CA LYS A 38 -16.99 -20.18 0.24
C LYS A 38 -17.21 -18.77 0.80
N PRO A 39 -18.02 -18.61 1.87
CA PRO A 39 -18.18 -17.31 2.52
C PRO A 39 -16.83 -16.69 2.93
N THR A 40 -16.68 -15.39 2.73
CA THR A 40 -15.37 -14.72 2.86
C THR A 40 -14.88 -14.62 4.30
N ALA A 41 -15.76 -14.33 5.27
CA ALA A 41 -15.39 -14.24 6.68
C ALA A 41 -14.60 -15.45 7.20
N PRO A 42 -15.11 -16.70 7.10
CA PRO A 42 -14.35 -17.87 7.57
C PRO A 42 -13.08 -18.13 6.77
N VAL A 43 -13.07 -17.85 5.46
CA VAL A 43 -11.86 -18.01 4.62
C VAL A 43 -10.76 -17.06 5.11
N TYR A 44 -11.07 -15.77 5.20
CA TYR A 44 -10.11 -14.75 5.61
C TYR A 44 -9.63 -14.99 7.05
N ASN A 45 -10.53 -15.31 7.99
CA ASN A 45 -10.14 -15.61 9.37
C ASN A 45 -9.23 -16.84 9.46
N THR A 46 -9.49 -17.88 8.67
CA THR A 46 -8.61 -19.06 8.60
C THR A 46 -7.23 -18.67 8.09
N TRP A 47 -7.14 -17.87 7.03
CA TRP A 47 -5.85 -17.43 6.47
C TRP A 47 -5.05 -16.58 7.46
N THR A 48 -5.74 -15.80 8.31
CA THR A 48 -5.13 -14.97 9.36
C THR A 48 -4.97 -15.69 10.70
N GLY A 49 -5.16 -17.02 10.76
CA GLY A 49 -4.94 -17.81 11.97
C GLY A 49 -5.95 -17.56 13.10
N GLY A 50 -7.18 -17.14 12.78
CA GLY A 50 -8.28 -17.02 13.74
C GLY A 50 -8.34 -15.71 14.51
N ILE A 51 -7.47 -14.74 14.22
CA ILE A 51 -7.38 -13.47 14.98
C ILE A 51 -8.64 -12.59 14.89
N PHE A 52 -9.56 -12.89 13.97
CA PHE A 52 -10.77 -12.11 13.72
C PHE A 52 -12.07 -12.81 14.17
N GLU A 53 -11.96 -13.91 14.92
CA GLU A 53 -13.08 -14.72 15.37
C GLU A 53 -14.15 -13.91 16.15
N GLU A 54 -13.70 -12.94 16.95
CA GLU A 54 -14.61 -12.06 17.70
C GLU A 54 -15.28 -11.03 16.78
N GLN A 55 -14.51 -10.37 15.91
CA GLN A 55 -15.00 -9.31 15.02
C GLN A 55 -15.97 -9.84 13.95
N ILE A 56 -15.88 -11.12 13.60
CA ILE A 56 -16.90 -11.78 12.77
C ILE A 56 -18.25 -11.82 13.48
N LYS A 57 -18.27 -11.98 14.82
CA LYS A 57 -19.50 -12.06 15.62
C LYS A 57 -20.04 -10.68 15.99
N THR A 58 -19.16 -9.71 16.22
CA THR A 58 -19.53 -8.37 16.68
C THR A 58 -19.71 -7.37 15.55
N GLY A 59 -19.10 -7.62 14.37
CA GLY A 59 -19.07 -6.67 13.26
C GLY A 59 -18.22 -5.44 13.57
N GLU A 60 -17.38 -5.49 14.59
CA GLU A 60 -16.46 -4.41 14.93
C GLU A 60 -15.42 -4.18 13.82
N SER A 61 -14.88 -2.97 13.78
CA SER A 61 -13.88 -2.59 12.80
C SER A 61 -12.59 -3.41 12.98
N ILE A 62 -12.13 -4.01 11.89
CA ILE A 62 -10.82 -4.68 11.81
C ILE A 62 -9.76 -3.80 11.18
N LEU A 63 -10.05 -2.52 10.90
CA LEU A 63 -9.18 -1.64 10.10
C LEU A 63 -7.73 -1.60 10.60
N GLY A 64 -7.54 -1.42 11.92
CA GLY A 64 -6.22 -1.39 12.54
C GLY A 64 -5.48 -2.73 12.35
N PRO A 65 -5.98 -3.84 12.93
CA PRO A 65 -5.30 -5.13 12.82
C PRO A 65 -5.16 -5.66 11.38
N ALA A 66 -6.15 -5.45 10.51
CA ALA A 66 -6.11 -5.87 9.10
C ALA A 66 -5.07 -5.12 8.27
N SER A 67 -4.50 -4.03 8.80
CA SER A 67 -3.35 -3.34 8.19
C SER A 67 -2.09 -4.21 8.17
N PHE A 68 -2.02 -5.26 9.00
CA PHE A 68 -0.95 -6.26 8.97
C PHE A 68 -1.26 -7.46 8.08
N PHE A 69 -2.52 -7.64 7.68
CA PHE A 69 -2.99 -8.80 6.92
C PHE A 69 -3.81 -8.42 5.69
N PRO A 70 -3.35 -7.50 4.82
CA PRO A 70 -4.17 -7.08 3.71
C PRO A 70 -4.31 -8.20 2.68
N LEU A 71 -5.42 -8.18 1.95
CA LEU A 71 -5.50 -8.90 0.69
C LEU A 71 -4.69 -8.15 -0.37
N ALA A 72 -4.34 -8.82 -1.46
CA ALA A 72 -3.79 -8.15 -2.63
C ALA A 72 -4.17 -8.85 -3.92
N GLN A 73 -4.30 -8.07 -4.97
CA GLN A 73 -4.38 -8.55 -6.34
C GLN A 73 -2.99 -8.55 -6.97
N LYS A 74 -2.67 -9.59 -7.74
CA LYS A 74 -1.40 -9.74 -8.44
C LYS A 74 -1.58 -9.42 -9.92
N PHE A 75 -0.77 -8.52 -10.44
CA PHE A 75 -0.73 -8.17 -11.85
C PHE A 75 0.66 -8.44 -12.42
N THR A 76 0.75 -9.22 -13.50
CA THR A 76 2.01 -9.48 -14.18
C THR A 76 2.01 -8.79 -15.54
N VAL A 77 2.98 -7.89 -15.76
CA VAL A 77 3.19 -7.23 -17.05
C VAL A 77 4.59 -7.53 -17.55
N GLY A 78 4.69 -8.28 -18.64
CA GLY A 78 5.97 -8.77 -19.14
C GLY A 78 6.65 -9.66 -18.10
N LYS A 79 7.80 -9.21 -17.58
CA LYS A 79 8.56 -9.93 -16.53
C LYS A 79 8.34 -9.37 -15.12
N GLU A 80 7.62 -8.25 -15.00
CA GLU A 80 7.39 -7.56 -13.74
C GLU A 80 6.08 -8.03 -13.09
N THR A 81 6.10 -8.20 -11.77
CA THR A 81 4.92 -8.50 -10.97
C THR A 81 4.64 -7.36 -10.01
N TYR A 82 3.39 -6.90 -10.02
CA TYR A 82 2.87 -5.86 -9.14
C TYR A 82 1.85 -6.45 -8.18
N TRP A 83 1.92 -6.03 -6.93
CA TRP A 83 0.97 -6.38 -5.89
C TRP A 83 0.21 -5.13 -5.48
N VAL A 84 -1.10 -5.16 -5.67
CA VAL A 84 -2.00 -4.05 -5.32
C VAL A 84 -2.80 -4.48 -4.11
N SER A 85 -2.50 -3.89 -2.96
CA SER A 85 -3.14 -4.22 -1.69
C SER A 85 -4.58 -3.71 -1.61
N VAL A 86 -5.42 -4.53 -1.00
CA VAL A 86 -6.83 -4.32 -0.72
C VAL A 86 -7.01 -4.44 0.79
N HIS A 87 -7.32 -3.33 1.47
CA HIS A 87 -7.37 -3.24 2.93
C HIS A 87 -8.77 -3.61 3.45
N PRO A 88 -8.90 -4.71 4.21
CA PRO A 88 -10.15 -5.07 4.85
C PRO A 88 -10.49 -4.12 6.00
N SER A 89 -11.78 -3.82 6.18
CA SER A 89 -12.27 -2.86 7.16
C SER A 89 -13.21 -3.45 8.20
N ARG A 90 -14.11 -4.35 7.77
CA ARG A 90 -15.17 -4.90 8.62
C ARG A 90 -15.76 -6.16 7.99
N PHE A 91 -16.35 -7.02 8.82
CA PHE A 91 -17.28 -8.05 8.37
C PHE A 91 -18.72 -7.54 8.46
N ASP A 92 -19.57 -7.92 7.52
CA ASP A 92 -21.00 -7.71 7.63
C ASP A 92 -21.64 -8.78 8.52
N LEU A 93 -22.49 -8.36 9.47
CA LEU A 93 -23.13 -9.27 10.43
C LEU A 93 -24.26 -10.11 9.81
N GLY A 94 -24.85 -9.66 8.70
CA GLY A 94 -25.96 -10.35 8.06
C GLY A 94 -25.47 -11.48 7.16
N ASP A 95 -24.57 -11.17 6.23
CA ASP A 95 -24.13 -12.11 5.20
C ASP A 95 -22.67 -12.58 5.33
N GLY A 96 -21.92 -12.06 6.29
CA GLY A 96 -20.51 -12.43 6.50
C GLY A 96 -19.56 -11.94 5.40
N SER A 97 -19.99 -11.00 4.54
CA SER A 97 -19.12 -10.39 3.53
C SER A 97 -18.03 -9.54 4.17
N LEU A 98 -16.89 -9.43 3.48
CA LEU A 98 -15.76 -8.61 3.88
C LEU A 98 -15.82 -7.26 3.17
N GLU A 99 -15.96 -6.18 3.93
CA GLU A 99 -15.83 -4.83 3.43
C GLU A 99 -14.35 -4.46 3.25
N VAL A 100 -14.03 -3.84 2.11
CA VAL A 100 -12.66 -3.52 1.69
C VAL A 100 -12.56 -2.10 1.13
N PHE A 101 -11.39 -1.46 1.25
CA PHE A 101 -11.20 -0.09 0.76
C PHE A 101 -10.92 0.04 -0.74
N ALA A 102 -10.55 -1.07 -1.39
CA ALA A 102 -10.40 -1.17 -2.85
C ALA A 102 -11.18 -2.37 -3.37
N GLU A 103 -11.66 -2.31 -4.60
CA GLU A 103 -12.45 -3.40 -5.18
C GLU A 103 -11.58 -4.61 -5.49
N ALA A 104 -12.12 -5.80 -5.25
CA ALA A 104 -11.59 -7.06 -5.74
C ALA A 104 -12.70 -7.73 -6.57
N PRO A 105 -12.76 -7.47 -7.90
CA PRO A 105 -13.87 -7.91 -8.73
C PRO A 105 -13.97 -9.44 -8.81
N GLU A 106 -15.19 -9.92 -9.06
CA GLU A 106 -15.47 -11.33 -9.32
C GLU A 106 -14.59 -11.86 -10.46
N GLY A 107 -14.08 -13.07 -10.27
CA GLY A 107 -13.11 -13.73 -11.15
C GLY A 107 -11.65 -13.36 -10.87
N SER A 108 -11.37 -12.28 -10.14
CA SER A 108 -10.01 -11.92 -9.76
C SER A 108 -9.44 -12.87 -8.70
N ASP A 109 -8.13 -13.05 -8.73
CA ASP A 109 -7.41 -13.78 -7.70
C ASP A 109 -6.95 -12.80 -6.60
N VAL A 110 -7.07 -13.24 -5.35
CA VAL A 110 -6.61 -12.51 -4.17
C VAL A 110 -5.62 -13.35 -3.37
N TRP A 111 -4.61 -12.70 -2.82
CA TRP A 111 -3.60 -13.30 -1.95
C TRP A 111 -3.63 -12.62 -0.59
N LEU A 112 -3.44 -13.40 0.47
CA LEU A 112 -3.14 -12.80 1.78
C LEU A 112 -1.68 -12.34 1.80
N LEU A 113 -1.46 -11.09 2.19
CA LEU A 113 -0.14 -10.58 2.50
C LEU A 113 0.03 -10.45 4.02
N GLU A 114 1.28 -10.37 4.47
CA GLU A 114 1.64 -10.17 5.86
C GLU A 114 2.60 -9.00 6.01
N GLY A 115 2.36 -8.21 7.06
CA GLY A 115 3.19 -7.10 7.48
C GLY A 115 3.49 -7.19 8.97
N THR A 116 4.47 -6.41 9.40
CA THR A 116 4.87 -6.28 10.80
C THR A 116 4.97 -4.80 11.16
N PRO A 117 4.94 -4.44 12.46
CA PRO A 117 5.21 -3.06 12.89
C PRO A 117 6.50 -2.50 12.28
N ASP A 118 7.57 -3.29 12.25
CA ASP A 118 8.86 -2.89 11.66
C ASP A 118 8.75 -2.60 10.16
N ILE A 119 8.00 -3.43 9.41
CA ILE A 119 7.74 -3.18 7.99
C ILE A 119 7.03 -1.83 7.79
N LEU A 120 6.04 -1.50 8.64
CA LEU A 120 5.30 -0.24 8.54
C LEU A 120 6.18 0.96 8.94
N ILE A 121 6.95 0.85 10.02
CA ILE A 121 7.85 1.90 10.54
C ILE A 121 8.97 2.19 9.53
N GLU A 122 9.58 1.16 8.94
CA GLU A 122 10.68 1.33 7.98
C GLU A 122 10.20 1.77 6.59
N ARG A 123 8.91 1.68 6.27
CA ARG A 123 8.42 1.92 4.91
C ARG A 123 8.72 3.32 4.37
N PRO A 124 8.44 4.42 5.08
CA PRO A 124 8.78 5.77 4.60
C PRO A 124 10.28 5.95 4.35
N ILE A 125 11.11 5.28 5.14
CA ILE A 125 12.57 5.32 5.05
C ILE A 125 13.04 4.60 3.78
N ARG A 126 12.55 3.36 3.56
CA ARG A 126 12.91 2.53 2.42
C ARG A 126 12.49 3.15 1.08
N ILE A 127 11.27 3.71 0.98
CA ILE A 127 10.84 4.39 -0.26
C ILE A 127 11.70 5.62 -0.56
N THR A 128 12.10 6.35 0.47
CA THR A 128 12.96 7.55 0.33
C THR A 128 14.33 7.17 -0.21
N GLN A 129 14.94 6.11 0.34
CA GLN A 129 16.21 5.58 -0.14
C GLN A 129 16.09 5.06 -1.58
N ALA A 130 15.02 4.34 -1.90
CA ALA A 130 14.76 3.84 -3.25
C ALA A 130 14.62 4.98 -4.27
N ALA A 131 13.89 6.05 -3.92
CA ALA A 131 13.71 7.22 -4.76
C ALA A 131 15.04 7.95 -5.03
N LEU A 132 15.90 8.11 -4.01
CA LEU A 132 17.25 8.66 -4.17
C LEU A 132 18.11 7.78 -5.09
N GLY A 133 18.08 6.46 -4.88
CA GLY A 133 18.88 5.48 -5.62
C GLY A 133 18.53 5.44 -7.11
N LYS A 134 17.24 5.43 -7.46
CA LYS A 134 16.75 5.32 -8.85
C LYS A 134 17.35 6.36 -9.81
N PHE A 135 17.67 7.55 -9.31
CA PHE A 135 18.27 8.63 -10.11
C PHE A 135 19.64 9.09 -9.62
N LYS A 136 20.28 8.29 -8.74
CA LYS A 136 21.59 8.59 -8.13
C LYS A 136 21.64 10.01 -7.55
N LEU A 137 20.54 10.49 -6.98
CA LEU A 137 20.50 11.78 -6.32
C LEU A 137 21.19 11.67 -4.97
N LYS A 138 22.07 12.62 -4.66
CA LYS A 138 22.61 12.77 -3.32
C LYS A 138 21.62 13.61 -2.47
N PRO A 139 21.55 13.41 -1.15
CA PRO A 139 20.70 14.23 -0.26
C PRO A 139 20.83 15.74 -0.53
N ARG A 140 22.07 16.24 -0.67
CA ARG A 140 22.36 17.65 -0.99
C ARG A 140 21.72 18.18 -2.29
N ASP A 141 21.39 17.29 -3.22
CA ASP A 141 20.79 17.62 -4.50
C ASP A 141 19.26 17.75 -4.40
N VAL A 142 18.64 17.31 -3.31
CA VAL A 142 17.19 17.40 -3.08
C VAL A 142 16.85 18.84 -2.70
N GLY A 143 15.85 19.39 -3.39
CA GLY A 143 15.25 20.70 -3.09
C GLY A 143 14.14 20.57 -2.07
N PHE A 144 13.16 19.72 -2.38
CA PHE A 144 12.09 19.36 -1.45
C PHE A 144 11.51 17.98 -1.78
N GLY A 145 10.77 17.41 -0.83
CA GLY A 145 10.01 16.17 -1.01
C GLY A 145 8.51 16.33 -0.76
N ILE A 146 7.72 15.42 -1.34
CA ILE A 146 6.34 15.16 -0.97
C ILE A 146 6.28 13.70 -0.56
N LEU A 147 5.86 13.42 0.67
CA LEU A 147 5.75 12.08 1.25
C LEU A 147 4.29 11.81 1.59
N ILE A 148 3.65 10.88 0.88
CA ILE A 148 2.30 10.42 1.19
C ILE A 148 2.42 9.04 1.80
N TYR A 149 1.82 8.86 2.96
CA TYR A 149 1.83 7.57 3.65
C TYR A 149 0.43 7.18 4.08
N CYS A 150 -0.06 6.01 3.67
CA CYS A 150 -1.43 5.62 3.94
C CYS A 150 -1.78 5.69 5.44
N ALA A 151 -2.88 6.34 5.77
CA ALA A 151 -3.39 6.39 7.14
C ALA A 151 -3.66 4.98 7.68
N GLY A 152 -4.16 4.05 6.86
CA GLY A 152 -4.33 2.65 7.25
C GLY A 152 -3.02 2.02 7.75
N THR A 153 -1.89 2.33 7.13
CA THR A 153 -0.58 1.82 7.56
C THR A 153 0.01 2.56 8.75
N MET A 154 -0.32 3.85 8.91
CA MET A 154 0.16 4.67 10.02
C MET A 154 -0.57 4.35 11.32
N LEU A 155 -1.91 4.17 11.27
CA LEU A 155 -2.76 3.94 12.43
C LEU A 155 -2.23 2.89 13.43
N PRO A 156 -1.83 1.67 13.00
CA PRO A 156 -1.33 0.66 13.92
C PRO A 156 0.07 0.97 14.51
N VAL A 157 0.81 1.93 13.93
CA VAL A 157 2.17 2.34 14.39
C VAL A 157 2.26 3.82 14.71
N LYS A 158 1.13 4.46 15.00
CA LYS A 158 1.01 5.93 15.17
C LYS A 158 2.03 6.50 16.17
N ASP A 159 2.31 5.77 17.24
CA ASP A 159 3.20 6.24 18.32
C ASP A 159 4.68 6.20 17.92
N LYS A 160 5.02 5.48 16.84
CA LYS A 160 6.38 5.36 16.29
C LYS A 160 6.59 6.11 14.99
N ILE A 161 5.51 6.66 14.39
CA ILE A 161 5.63 7.28 13.07
C ILE A 161 6.50 8.54 13.10
N GLY A 162 6.46 9.30 14.19
CA GLY A 162 7.28 10.51 14.36
C GLY A 162 8.77 10.23 14.21
N ASP A 163 9.27 9.11 14.73
CA ASP A 163 10.68 8.73 14.61
C ASP A 163 11.03 8.28 13.19
N SER A 164 10.09 7.66 12.49
CA SER A 164 10.24 7.31 11.07
C SER A 164 10.39 8.56 10.21
N ILE A 165 9.57 9.59 10.46
CA ILE A 165 9.61 10.89 9.77
C ILE A 165 10.91 11.64 10.07
N LYS A 166 11.41 11.61 11.32
CA LYS A 166 12.73 12.16 11.66
C LYS A 166 13.86 11.48 10.87
N ARG A 167 13.83 10.15 10.77
CA ARG A 167 14.83 9.39 9.99
C ARG A 167 14.77 9.70 8.49
N VAL A 168 13.57 9.90 7.93
CA VAL A 168 13.42 10.40 6.54
C VAL A 168 14.10 11.77 6.38
N TYR A 169 13.88 12.70 7.31
CA TYR A 169 14.55 14.00 7.29
C TYR A 169 16.07 13.87 7.40
N GLU A 170 16.58 12.97 8.24
CA GLU A 170 18.01 12.72 8.39
C GLU A 170 18.66 12.19 7.10
N ILE A 171 17.94 11.38 6.34
CA ILE A 171 18.39 10.87 5.03
C ILE A 171 18.37 11.98 3.98
N LEU A 172 17.29 12.75 3.89
CA LEU A 172 17.11 13.75 2.84
C LEU A 172 17.93 15.02 3.09
N LYS A 173 18.06 15.45 4.35
CA LYS A 173 18.59 16.76 4.76
C LYS A 173 17.96 17.92 3.95
N ALA A 174 16.68 17.79 3.63
CA ALA A 174 15.89 18.73 2.83
C ALA A 174 14.45 18.77 3.37
N PRO A 175 13.73 19.90 3.21
CA PRO A 175 12.34 20.00 3.63
C PRO A 175 11.46 19.05 2.82
N PHE A 176 10.45 18.48 3.46
CA PHE A 176 9.38 17.78 2.78
C PHE A 176 8.05 18.07 3.47
N ILE A 177 6.98 17.97 2.69
CA ILE A 177 5.61 18.01 3.18
C ILE A 177 4.98 16.64 2.95
N GLY A 178 3.90 16.36 3.66
CA GLY A 178 3.23 15.08 3.53
C GLY A 178 1.86 15.07 4.16
N ALA A 179 1.14 13.98 3.93
CA ALA A 179 -0.16 13.72 4.51
C ALA A 179 -0.36 12.22 4.74
N PHE A 180 -1.22 11.91 5.71
CA PHE A 180 -1.76 10.57 5.88
C PHE A 180 -3.12 10.48 5.17
N THR A 181 -3.18 9.79 4.03
CA THR A 181 -4.37 9.70 3.18
C THR A 181 -4.98 8.30 3.23
N PHE A 182 -6.22 8.15 2.76
CA PHE A 182 -6.85 6.83 2.58
C PHE A 182 -7.03 6.53 1.09
N GLY A 183 -6.45 5.41 0.66
CA GLY A 183 -6.50 4.94 -0.71
C GLY A 183 -5.43 5.58 -1.60
N GLU A 184 -4.97 4.81 -2.57
CA GLU A 184 -3.97 5.23 -3.55
C GLU A 184 -4.44 4.87 -4.95
N GLN A 185 -4.34 5.81 -5.88
CA GLN A 185 -4.63 5.55 -7.30
C GLN A 185 -3.34 5.65 -8.10
N GLY A 186 -3.14 4.69 -8.99
CA GLY A 186 -1.94 4.63 -9.80
C GLY A 186 -2.23 4.08 -11.19
N HIS A 187 -1.17 4.02 -11.99
CA HIS A 187 -1.21 3.45 -13.33
C HIS A 187 -0.03 2.51 -13.54
N ILE A 188 -0.31 1.25 -13.86
CA ILE A 188 0.70 0.28 -14.27
C ILE A 188 0.69 0.24 -15.80
N LYS A 189 1.83 0.57 -16.43
CA LYS A 189 1.96 0.52 -17.88
C LYS A 189 1.65 -0.90 -18.38
N GLY A 190 0.73 -1.03 -19.32
CA GLY A 190 0.30 -2.32 -19.88
C GLY A 190 -0.86 -2.99 -19.12
N TYR A 191 -1.23 -2.48 -17.95
CA TYR A 191 -2.42 -2.91 -17.21
C TYR A 191 -3.50 -1.82 -17.20
N GLY A 192 -3.12 -0.58 -16.86
CA GLY A 192 -4.02 0.56 -16.76
C GLY A 192 -4.07 1.15 -15.35
N ASN A 193 -5.15 1.87 -15.06
CA ASN A 193 -5.36 2.48 -13.76
C ASN A 193 -5.74 1.42 -12.72
N PHE A 194 -5.28 1.61 -11.49
CA PHE A 194 -5.65 0.76 -10.36
C PHE A 194 -5.94 1.62 -9.13
N HIS A 195 -6.75 1.07 -8.23
CA HIS A 195 -6.96 1.59 -6.88
C HIS A 195 -6.34 0.59 -5.90
N GLY A 196 -5.30 1.02 -5.20
CA GLY A 196 -4.66 0.28 -4.12
C GLY A 196 -4.93 0.93 -2.77
N THR A 197 -4.49 0.26 -1.72
CA THR A 197 -4.56 0.73 -0.34
C THR A 197 -3.27 0.38 0.37
N LEU A 198 -3.01 0.96 1.54
CA LEU A 198 -1.86 0.63 2.39
C LEU A 198 -0.49 0.84 1.73
N MET A 199 -0.40 1.83 0.84
CA MET A 199 0.87 2.15 0.17
C MET A 199 1.54 3.38 0.78
N ALA A 200 2.80 3.56 0.42
CA ALA A 200 3.56 4.76 0.70
C ALA A 200 4.20 5.23 -0.59
N ASP A 201 4.21 6.52 -0.85
CA ASP A 201 4.91 7.12 -1.98
C ASP A 201 5.67 8.39 -1.58
N VAL A 202 6.75 8.62 -2.31
CA VAL A 202 7.57 9.81 -2.15
C VAL A 202 7.92 10.35 -3.52
N VAL A 203 7.78 11.66 -3.67
CA VAL A 203 8.27 12.42 -4.82
C VAL A 203 9.38 13.33 -4.31
N LEU A 204 10.56 13.26 -4.92
CA LEU A 204 11.68 14.14 -4.60
C LEU A 204 11.98 15.03 -5.80
N VAL A 205 11.99 16.34 -5.57
CA VAL A 205 12.33 17.34 -6.57
C VAL A 205 13.74 17.83 -6.30
N SER A 206 14.61 17.72 -7.31
CA SER A 206 16.01 18.12 -7.20
C SER A 206 16.21 19.62 -7.46
N LYS A 207 17.21 20.20 -6.80
CA LYS A 207 17.81 21.50 -7.16
C LYS A 207 18.48 21.45 -8.54
N LYS A 208 18.87 20.25 -9.02
CA LYS A 208 19.48 20.06 -10.33
C LYS A 208 18.43 20.11 -11.44
N LYS A 209 18.76 20.83 -12.51
CA LYS A 209 17.99 20.83 -13.75
C LYS A 209 18.33 19.59 -14.60
N LYS A 210 17.36 19.14 -15.41
CA LYS A 210 17.58 18.19 -16.49
C LYS A 210 18.55 18.83 -17.48
N ARG A 211 19.60 18.10 -17.85
CA ARG A 211 20.40 18.46 -19.03
C ARG A 211 19.62 17.95 -20.24
N PHE A 212 19.17 18.86 -21.09
CA PHE A 212 18.66 18.48 -22.41
C PHE A 212 19.90 18.26 -23.30
N PRO A 213 20.03 17.12 -24.02
CA PRO A 213 21.22 16.86 -24.82
C PRO A 213 21.35 17.74 -26.09
N PHE A 214 20.46 18.69 -26.34
CA PHE A 214 20.40 19.46 -27.59
C PHE A 214 20.00 20.93 -27.40
N PHE A 215 20.58 21.59 -26.41
CA PHE A 215 20.76 23.05 -26.36
C PHE A 215 22.07 23.37 -25.64
#